data_AF-A0A370NH17-F1
#
_entry.id   AF-A0A370NH17-F1
#
_cell.length_a   1.000
_cell.length_b   1.000
_cell.length_c   1.000
_cell.angle_alpha   90.00
_cell.angle_beta   90.00
_cell.angle_gamma   90.00
#
_symmetry.space_group_name_H-M   'P 1'
#
loop_
_entity.id
_entity.type
_entity.pdbx_description
1 polymer ?
#
loop_
_entity_poly.entity_id
_entity_poly.type
_entity_poly.pdbx_seq_one_letter_code
_entity_poly.pdbx_strand_id
1 'polypeptide(L)'
;MHESACSPHNRATSATNLITEIRRMRIDAERIAQAIALPGSEAYQEKLASVLDEWIRRGSTRQQLICLACAAEQGTLDLHALIIGRQALLNTQDAALHRLYWACVRRWRHARSTL
;
A
#
# COMPACT_ATOMS: atom_id res chain seq x y z
N MET A 1 4.37 -30.42 34.09
CA MET A 1 5.49 -29.84 33.32
C MET A 1 4.88 -29.29 32.05
N HIS A 2 4.83 -27.96 31.94
CA HIS A 2 4.11 -27.25 30.87
C HIS A 2 4.87 -27.37 29.54
N GLU A 3 4.23 -27.99 28.55
CA GLU A 3 4.66 -27.95 27.15
C GLU A 3 4.56 -26.50 26.63
N SER A 4 5.70 -25.97 26.18
CA SER A 4 5.78 -24.66 25.54
C SER A 4 4.96 -24.65 24.26
N ALA A 5 3.88 -23.87 24.26
CA ALA A 5 3.12 -23.53 23.07
C ALA A 5 4.03 -22.74 22.10
N CYS A 6 4.43 -23.40 21.02
CA CYS A 6 5.12 -22.82 19.88
C CYS A 6 4.25 -21.70 19.28
N SER A 7 4.64 -20.44 19.49
CA SER A 7 3.94 -19.28 18.95
C SER A 7 4.03 -19.25 17.42
N PRO A 8 2.92 -19.20 16.67
CA PRO A 8 2.95 -19.16 15.21
C PRO A 8 3.02 -17.71 14.74
N HIS A 9 4.10 -16.97 15.04
CA HIS A 9 4.22 -15.54 14.71
C HIS A 9 5.51 -15.24 13.94
N ASN A 10 5.65 -15.79 12.73
CA ASN A 10 6.29 -15.13 11.58
C ASN A 10 6.31 -16.09 10.38
N ARG A 11 5.22 -16.19 9.63
CA ARG A 11 5.35 -16.69 8.25
C ARG A 11 5.89 -15.53 7.43
N ALA A 12 7.16 -15.61 7.04
CA ALA A 12 7.76 -14.65 6.12
C ALA A 12 6.81 -14.44 4.94
N THR A 13 6.38 -13.19 4.72
CA THR A 13 5.46 -12.92 3.62
C THR A 13 6.18 -13.15 2.30
N SER A 14 5.66 -14.08 1.49
CA SER A 14 6.15 -14.28 0.12
C SER A 14 5.77 -13.09 -0.78
N ALA A 15 6.66 -12.73 -1.70
CA ALA A 15 6.42 -11.69 -2.69
C ALA A 15 5.14 -11.95 -3.52
N THR A 16 4.84 -13.21 -3.83
CA THR A 16 3.62 -13.60 -4.57
C THR A 16 2.35 -13.27 -3.79
N ASN A 17 2.37 -13.42 -2.46
CA ASN A 17 1.24 -13.07 -1.61
C ASN A 17 1.04 -11.55 -1.58
N LEU A 18 2.13 -10.78 -1.48
CA LEU A 18 2.05 -9.31 -1.54
C LEU A 18 1.49 -8.82 -2.88
N ILE A 19 1.96 -9.36 -4.00
CA ILE A 19 1.44 -9.00 -5.32
C ILE A 19 -0.06 -9.29 -5.42
N THR A 20 -0.51 -10.43 -4.89
CA THR A 20 -1.93 -10.82 -4.90
C THR A 20 -2.76 -9.85 -4.04
N GLU A 21 -2.27 -9.48 -2.86
CA GLU A 21 -2.93 -8.50 -1.99
C GLU A 21 -2.99 -7.11 -2.62
N ILE A 22 -1.90 -6.63 -3.22
CA ILE A 22 -1.85 -5.35 -3.94
C ILE A 22 -2.89 -5.34 -5.06
N ARG A 23 -2.93 -6.39 -5.89
CA ARG A 23 -3.92 -6.50 -6.97
C ARG A 23 -5.35 -6.50 -6.46
N ARG A 24 -5.64 -7.23 -5.39
CA ARG A 24 -6.97 -7.25 -4.79
C ARG A 24 -7.37 -5.87 -4.28
N MET A 25 -6.49 -5.21 -3.52
CA MET A 25 -6.73 -3.86 -3.00
C MET A 25 -6.91 -2.84 -4.12
N ARG A 26 -6.12 -2.94 -5.19
CA ARG A 26 -6.27 -2.12 -6.39
C ARG A 26 -7.65 -2.30 -7.01
N ILE A 27 -8.06 -3.54 -7.28
CA ILE A 27 -9.37 -3.84 -7.88
C ILE A 27 -10.51 -3.28 -7.02
N ASP A 28 -10.41 -3.39 -5.69
CA ASP A 28 -11.44 -2.87 -4.80
C ASP A 28 -11.48 -1.33 -4.81
N ALA A 29 -10.33 -0.65 -4.83
CA ALA A 29 -10.26 0.80 -4.95
C ALA A 29 -10.81 1.30 -6.31
N GLU A 30 -10.42 0.64 -7.40
CA GLU A 30 -10.90 0.94 -8.75
C GLU A 30 -12.42 0.77 -8.85
N ARG A 31 -12.99 -0.26 -8.22
CA ARG A 31 -14.44 -0.49 -8.18
C ARG A 31 -15.18 0.64 -7.45
N ILE A 32 -14.64 1.13 -6.34
CA ILE A 32 -15.22 2.25 -5.60
C ILE A 32 -15.16 3.54 -6.44
N ALA A 33 -14.04 3.79 -7.12
CA ALA A 33 -13.91 4.96 -7.98
C ALA A 33 -14.84 4.88 -9.21
N GLN A 34 -14.97 3.71 -9.82
CA GLN A 34 -15.87 3.44 -10.95
C GLN A 34 -17.35 3.65 -10.62
N ALA A 35 -17.74 3.44 -9.36
CA ALA A 35 -19.11 3.69 -8.93
C ALA A 35 -19.49 5.18 -8.95
N ILE A 36 -18.50 6.09 -8.99
CA ILE A 36 -18.72 7.54 -8.94
C ILE A 36 -18.40 8.22 -10.28
N ALA A 37 -17.37 7.74 -10.99
CA ALA A 37 -16.90 8.38 -12.21
C ALA A 37 -16.35 7.37 -13.22
N LEU A 38 -16.37 7.75 -14.51
CA LEU A 38 -15.86 6.91 -15.60
C LEU A 38 -14.34 6.75 -15.51
N PRO A 39 -13.79 5.54 -15.74
CA PRO A 39 -12.35 5.33 -15.84
C PRO A 39 -11.67 6.32 -16.78
N GLY A 40 -10.54 6.87 -16.35
CA GLY A 40 -9.76 7.83 -17.13
C GLY A 40 -10.21 9.29 -17.03
N SER A 41 -11.36 9.57 -16.40
CA SER A 41 -11.73 10.94 -16.06
C SER A 41 -10.92 11.48 -14.88
N GLU A 42 -10.80 12.80 -14.76
CA GLU A 42 -10.19 13.47 -13.62
C GLU A 42 -10.91 13.11 -12.31
N ALA A 43 -12.24 13.19 -12.29
CA ALA A 43 -13.06 12.80 -11.14
C ALA A 43 -12.82 11.34 -10.69
N TYR A 44 -12.54 10.43 -11.64
CA TYR A 44 -12.16 9.07 -11.32
C TYR A 44 -10.79 8.99 -10.63
N GLN A 45 -9.79 9.73 -11.13
CA GLN A 45 -8.45 9.77 -10.53
C GLN A 45 -8.47 10.41 -9.14
N GLU A 46 -9.19 11.52 -8.97
CA GLU A 46 -9.42 12.15 -7.68
C GLU A 46 -10.10 11.20 -6.70
N LYS A 47 -11.14 10.49 -7.16
CA LYS A 47 -11.82 9.53 -6.30
C LYS A 47 -10.91 8.37 -5.91
N LEU A 48 -10.16 7.83 -6.86
CA LEU A 48 -9.21 6.75 -6.60
C LEU A 48 -8.11 7.17 -5.61
N ALA A 49 -7.54 8.37 -5.78
CA ALA A 49 -6.58 8.94 -4.85
C ALA A 49 -7.17 9.10 -3.43
N SER A 50 -8.40 9.63 -3.32
CA SER A 50 -9.06 9.82 -2.03
C SER A 50 -9.32 8.51 -1.28
N VAL A 51 -9.71 7.45 -1.99
CA VAL A 51 -9.95 6.13 -1.42
C VAL A 51 -8.64 5.54 -0.88
N LEU A 52 -7.57 5.63 -1.67
CA LEU A 52 -6.27 5.10 -1.27
C LEU A 52 -5.68 5.90 -0.10
N ASP A 53 -5.76 7.23 -0.10
CA ASP A 53 -5.32 8.06 1.02
C ASP A 53 -6.06 7.72 2.31
N GLU A 54 -7.38 7.57 2.25
CA GLU A 54 -8.19 7.19 3.41
C GLU A 54 -7.77 5.83 3.98
N TRP A 55 -7.50 4.84 3.11
CA TRP A 55 -7.04 3.53 3.54
C TRP A 55 -5.61 3.54 4.08
N ILE A 56 -4.74 4.40 3.56
CA ILE A 56 -3.39 4.62 4.11
C ILE A 56 -3.49 5.25 5.50
N ARG A 57 -4.40 6.21 5.72
CA ARG A 57 -4.56 6.86 7.04
C ARG A 57 -5.12 5.93 8.10
N ARG A 58 -6.07 5.06 7.76
CA ARG A 58 -6.79 4.24 8.76
C ARG A 58 -6.42 2.75 8.80
N GLY A 59 -5.66 2.28 7.82
CA GLY A 59 -5.33 0.86 7.71
C GLY A 59 -4.41 0.35 8.83
N SER A 60 -4.38 -0.97 9.00
CA SER A 60 -3.32 -1.64 9.77
C SER A 60 -1.95 -1.44 9.11
N THR A 61 -0.83 -1.57 9.84
CA THR A 61 0.55 -1.45 9.31
C THR A 61 0.74 -2.10 7.94
N ARG A 62 0.28 -3.36 7.79
CA ARG A 62 0.36 -4.07 6.52
C ARG A 62 -0.49 -3.41 5.44
N GLN A 63 -1.74 -3.12 5.75
CA GLN A 63 -2.67 -2.50 4.80
C GLN A 63 -2.18 -1.12 4.34
N GLN A 64 -1.61 -0.31 5.24
CA GLN A 64 -1.02 0.99 4.90
C GLN A 64 0.07 0.82 3.84
N LEU A 65 0.97 -0.15 4.02
CA LEU A 65 2.07 -0.41 3.09
C LEU A 65 1.59 -1.01 1.75
N ILE A 66 0.54 -1.84 1.77
CA ILE A 66 -0.09 -2.34 0.53
C ILE A 66 -0.79 -1.22 -0.24
N CYS A 67 -1.57 -0.37 0.43
CA CYS A 67 -2.26 0.76 -0.20
C CYS A 67 -1.27 1.80 -0.74
N LEU A 68 -0.15 2.01 -0.04
CA LEU A 68 0.94 2.86 -0.51
C LEU A 68 1.53 2.36 -1.84
N ALA A 69 1.68 1.03 -1.98
CA ALA A 69 2.11 0.44 -3.24
C ALA A 69 1.08 0.64 -4.35
N CYS A 70 -0.22 0.47 -4.06
CA CYS A 70 -1.28 0.79 -5.02
C CYS A 70 -1.21 2.26 -5.47
N ALA A 71 -1.09 3.21 -4.54
CA ALA A 71 -0.99 4.63 -4.88
C ALA A 71 0.26 4.95 -5.72
N ALA A 72 1.38 4.29 -5.43
CA ALA A 72 2.61 4.44 -6.22
C ALA A 72 2.46 3.88 -7.65
N GLU A 73 1.74 2.77 -7.84
CA GLU A 73 1.43 2.22 -9.15
C GLU A 73 0.55 3.15 -9.98
N GLN A 74 -0.45 3.76 -9.35
CA GLN A 74 -1.41 4.67 -9.99
C GLN A 74 -0.90 6.11 -10.16
N GLY A 75 0.28 6.43 -9.62
CA GLY A 75 0.84 7.78 -9.70
C GLY A 75 0.16 8.81 -8.79
N THR A 76 -0.65 8.36 -7.83
CA THR A 76 -1.40 9.20 -6.88
C THR A 76 -0.69 9.35 -5.54
N LEU A 77 0.53 8.79 -5.40
CA LEU A 77 1.29 8.83 -4.16
C LEU A 77 1.85 10.22 -3.85
N ASP A 78 1.60 10.72 -2.65
CA ASP A 78 2.13 11.98 -2.13
C ASP A 78 3.15 11.79 -1.00
N LEU A 79 3.71 12.92 -0.52
CA LEU A 79 4.68 12.91 0.57
C LEU A 79 4.06 12.49 1.92
N HIS A 80 2.79 12.83 2.15
CA HIS A 80 2.11 12.54 3.42
C HIS A 80 1.91 11.02 3.59
N ALA A 81 1.46 10.35 2.54
CA ALA A 81 1.37 8.90 2.47
C ALA A 81 2.73 8.22 2.72
N LEU A 82 3.83 8.77 2.19
CA LEU A 82 5.19 8.25 2.44
C LEU A 82 5.61 8.37 3.91
N ILE A 83 5.20 9.43 4.61
CA ILE A 83 5.47 9.62 6.04
C ILE A 83 4.72 8.56 6.85
N ILE A 84 3.43 8.35 6.56
CA ILE A 84 2.63 7.30 7.20
C ILE A 84 3.25 5.92 6.95
N GLY A 85 3.60 5.62 5.70
CA GLY A 85 4.26 4.36 5.34
C GLY A 85 5.59 4.16 6.07
N ARG A 86 6.36 5.23 6.29
CA ARG A 86 7.60 5.15 7.07
C ARG A 86 7.33 4.79 8.53
N GLN A 87 6.30 5.39 9.14
CA GLN A 87 5.90 5.06 10.51
C GLN A 87 5.40 3.61 10.61
N ALA A 88 4.59 3.17 9.65
CA ALA A 88 4.14 1.79 9.54
C ALA A 88 5.32 0.81 9.47
N LEU A 89 6.36 1.14 8.70
CA LEU A 89 7.59 0.35 8.57
C LEU A 89 8.27 0.08 9.92
N LEU A 90 8.28 1.06 10.83
CA LEU A 90 8.89 0.95 12.16
C LEU A 90 8.15 -0.05 13.06
N ASN A 91 6.87 -0.30 12.78
CA ASN A 91 6.00 -1.20 13.55
C ASN A 91 6.00 -2.64 13.01
N THR A 92 6.87 -2.98 12.06
CA THR A 92 6.96 -4.33 11.50
C THR A 92 8.41 -4.74 11.23
N GLN A 93 8.70 -6.02 11.43
CA GLN A 93 9.99 -6.63 11.08
C GLN A 93 9.93 -7.43 9.77
N ASP A 94 8.81 -7.37 9.04
CA ASP A 94 8.64 -8.11 7.78
C ASP A 94 9.49 -7.48 6.66
N ALA A 95 10.58 -8.16 6.31
CA ALA A 95 11.51 -7.73 5.27
C ALA A 95 10.86 -7.52 3.89
N ALA A 96 9.79 -8.26 3.56
CA ALA A 96 9.11 -8.12 2.28
C ALA A 96 8.31 -6.81 2.22
N LEU A 97 7.67 -6.43 3.32
CA LEU A 97 7.00 -5.12 3.46
C LEU A 97 8.01 -3.98 3.45
N HIS A 98 9.19 -4.17 4.05
CA HIS A 98 10.28 -3.19 3.98
C HIS A 98 10.75 -2.94 2.54
N ARG A 99 10.97 -4.00 1.77
CA ARG A 99 11.34 -3.90 0.35
C ARG A 99 10.25 -3.22 -0.47
N LEU A 100 8.98 -3.54 -0.20
CA LEU A 100 7.84 -2.93 -0.87
C LEU A 100 7.82 -1.40 -0.67
N TYR A 101 7.95 -0.94 0.57
CA TYR A 101 8.01 0.49 0.90
C TYR A 101 9.12 1.20 0.11
N TRP A 102 10.34 0.67 0.14
CA TRP A 102 11.46 1.32 -0.55
C TRP A 102 11.31 1.31 -2.08
N ALA A 103 10.65 0.30 -2.65
CA ALA A 103 10.29 0.29 -4.07
C ALA A 103 9.32 1.44 -4.41
N CYS A 104 8.34 1.70 -3.54
CA CYS A 104 7.39 2.81 -3.69
C CYS A 104 8.09 4.17 -3.59
N VAL A 105 8.96 4.35 -2.59
CA VAL A 105 9.76 5.59 -2.44
C VAL A 105 10.60 5.86 -3.67
N ARG A 106 11.27 4.82 -4.20
CA ARG A 106 12.10 4.96 -5.41
C ARG A 106 11.28 5.38 -6.62
N ARG A 107 10.12 4.76 -6.84
CA ARG A 107 9.21 5.10 -7.93
C ARG A 107 8.69 6.54 -7.80
N TRP A 108 8.28 6.94 -6.61
CA TRP A 108 7.82 8.30 -6.33
C TRP A 108 8.89 9.36 -6.59
N ARG A 109 10.13 9.12 -6.12
CA ARG A 109 11.26 10.01 -6.40
C ARG A 109 11.52 10.14 -7.90
N HIS A 110 11.48 9.03 -8.62
CA HIS A 110 11.73 9.02 -10.06
C HIS A 110 10.68 9.80 -10.85
N ALA A 111 9.39 9.59 -10.53
CA ALA A 111 8.29 10.33 -11.15
C ALA A 111 8.38 11.85 -10.94
N ARG A 112 9.00 12.29 -9.84
CA ARG A 112 9.20 13.72 -9.52
C ARG A 112 10.48 14.32 -10.09
N SER A 113 11.48 13.50 -10.43
CA SER A 113 12.71 13.97 -11.09
C SER A 113 12.54 14.21 -12.59
N THR A 114 11.45 13.72 -13.18
CA THR A 114 11.11 13.88 -14.60
C THR A 114 10.19 15.07 -14.87
N LEU A 115 9.95 15.91 -13.85
CA LEU A 115 9.25 17.19 -13.93
C LEU A 115 10.28 18.32 -13.84
#